data_AF-A0A0R1T4C0-F1
#
_entry.id   AF-A0A0R1T4C0-F1
#
_cell.length_a   1.000
_cell.length_b   1.000
_cell.length_c   1.000
_cell.angle_alpha   90.00
_cell.angle_beta   90.00
_cell.angle_gamma   90.00
#
_symmetry.space_group_name_H-M   'P 1'
#
loop_
_entity.id
_entity.type
_entity.pdbx_description
1 polymer ?
#
loop_
_entity_poly.entity_id
_entity_poly.type
_entity_poly.pdbx_seq_one_letter_code
_entity_poly.pdbx_strand_id
1 'polypeptide(L)' 'MVEGDKVEYQGNYYWVKAVIKIPSREPLLLLKGTGEDACIEVPAPQCKKVEVW' A
#
# COMPACT_ATOMS: atom_id res chain seq x y z
N MET A 1 -0.33 4.81 -7.95
CA MET A 1 -0.72 3.74 -7.01
C MET A 1 -2.22 3.60 -7.06
N VAL A 2 -2.69 2.42 -7.40
CA VAL A 2 -4.11 2.02 -7.45
C VAL A 2 -4.28 0.71 -6.69
N GLU A 3 -5.53 0.37 -6.36
CA GLU A 3 -5.85 -0.97 -5.84
C GLU A 3 -5.30 -2.05 -6.81
N GLY A 4 -4.68 -3.08 -6.26
CA GLY A 4 -4.01 -4.14 -7.01
C GLY A 4 -2.57 -3.83 -7.43
N ASP A 5 -2.04 -2.62 -7.22
CA ASP A 5 -0.60 -2.37 -7.40
C ASP A 5 0.22 -3.14 -6.35
N LYS A 6 1.36 -3.71 -6.76
CA LYS A 6 2.37 -4.23 -5.83
C LYS A 6 3.28 -3.08 -5.38
N VAL A 7 3.53 -2.99 -4.09
CA VAL A 7 4.42 -1.98 -3.49
C VAL A 7 5.43 -2.63 -2.55
N GLU A 8 6.56 -1.96 -2.37
CA GLU A 8 7.55 -2.26 -1.34
C GLU A 8 7.42 -1.23 -0.22
N TYR A 9 7.37 -1.72 1.02
CA TYR A 9 7.36 -0.91 2.24
C TYR A 9 8.30 -1.53 3.26
N GLN A 10 9.27 -0.75 3.77
CA GLN A 10 10.31 -1.21 4.71
C GLN A 10 11.00 -2.53 4.30
N GLY A 11 11.30 -2.69 3.00
CA GLY A 11 11.94 -3.90 2.47
C GLY A 11 11.05 -5.14 2.35
N ASN A 12 9.75 -5.00 2.62
CA ASN A 12 8.75 -6.06 2.46
C ASN A 12 7.78 -5.71 1.32
N TYR A 13 7.28 -6.73 0.63
CA TYR A 13 6.38 -6.55 -0.51
C TYR A 13 4.92 -6.78 -0.11
N TYR A 14 4.06 -5.86 -0.54
CA TYR A 14 2.63 -5.92 -0.28
C TYR A 14 1.82 -5.57 -1.52
N TRP A 15 0.54 -5.92 -1.49
CA TRP A 15 -0.43 -5.51 -2.50
C TRP A 15 -1.33 -4.42 -1.96
N VAL A 16 -1.57 -3.38 -2.75
CA VAL A 16 -2.50 -2.31 -2.38
C VAL A 16 -3.92 -2.87 -2.41
N LYS A 17 -4.59 -2.87 -1.26
CA LYS A 17 -5.99 -3.27 -1.10
C LYS A 17 -6.95 -2.09 -1.27
N ALA A 18 -6.56 -0.90 -0.84
CA ALA A 18 -7.35 0.31 -1.01
C ALA A 18 -6.48 1.57 -0.87
N VAL A 19 -6.97 2.69 -1.41
CA VAL A 19 -6.33 4.01 -1.28
C VAL A 19 -7.29 4.95 -0.56
N ILE A 20 -6.93 5.37 0.65
CA ILE A 20 -7.74 6.27 1.48
C ILE A 20 -7.25 7.71 1.23
N LYS A 21 -8.13 8.54 0.67
CA LYS A 21 -7.84 9.95 0.39
C LYS A 21 -8.52 10.81 1.45
N ILE A 22 -7.72 11.41 2.33
CA ILE A 22 -8.24 12.32 3.37
C ILE A 22 -7.93 13.75 2.93
N PRO A 23 -8.93 14.63 2.76
CA PRO A 23 -8.69 16.02 2.45
C PRO A 23 -7.87 16.68 3.57
N SER A 24 -6.76 17.34 3.23
CA SER A 24 -5.77 17.94 4.14
C SER A 24 -4.74 16.98 4.76
N ARG A 25 -4.65 15.72 4.32
CA ARG A 25 -3.56 14.80 4.69
C ARG A 25 -3.01 14.07 3.48
N GLU A 26 -1.84 13.46 3.65
CA GLU A 26 -1.25 12.57 2.65
C GLU A 26 -2.14 11.33 2.46
N PRO A 27 -2.25 10.80 1.23
CA PRO A 27 -3.04 9.61 0.97
C PRO A 27 -2.45 8.40 1.73
N LEU A 28 -3.32 7.61 2.34
CA LEU A 28 -2.96 6.37 3.01
C LEU A 28 -3.24 5.19 2.09
N LEU A 29 -2.38 4.18 2.14
CA LEU A 29 -2.55 2.90 1.46
C LEU A 29 -2.89 1.85 2.48
N LEU A 30 -3.97 1.12 2.22
CA LEU A 30 -4.26 -0.12 2.91
C LEU A 30 -3.55 -1.23 2.14
N LEU A 31 -2.55 -1.86 2.75
CA LEU A 31 -1.77 -2.93 2.13
C LEU A 31 -2.22 -4.28 2.69
N LYS A 32 -2.38 -5.27 1.81
CA LYS A 32 -2.71 -6.65 2.17
C LYS A 32 -1.42 -7.43 2.45
N GLY A 33 -1.26 -7.92 3.67
CA GLY A 33 -0.21 -8.87 4.04
C GLY A 33 -0.42 -10.26 3.43
N THR A 34 0.64 -11.06 3.41
CA THR A 34 0.63 -12.46 2.90
C THR A 34 0.15 -13.49 3.93
N GLY A 35 -0.14 -13.07 5.17
CA GLY A 35 -0.75 -13.88 6.22
C GLY A 35 -2.17 -13.39 6.53
N GLU A 36 -3.07 -14.33 6.81
CA GLU A 36 -4.52 -14.13 7.00
C GLU A 36 -4.86 -12.81 7.73
N ASP A 37 -5.65 -11.98 7.05
CA ASP A 37 -6.31 -10.76 7.53
C ASP A 37 -5.50 -9.53 8.04
N ALA A 38 -4.17 -9.59 8.10
CA ALA A 38 -3.40 -8.39 8.48
C ALA A 38 -3.36 -7.36 7.33
N CYS A 39 -4.23 -6.35 7.40
CA CYS A 39 -4.12 -5.14 6.58
C CYS A 39 -3.32 -4.08 7.34
N ILE A 40 -2.35 -3.46 6.68
CA ILE A 40 -1.58 -2.35 7.27
C ILE A 40 -1.93 -1.04 6.58
N GLU A 41 -2.13 0.02 7.36
CA GLU A 41 -2.36 1.38 6.86
C GLU A 41 -1.04 2.15 6.90
N VAL A 42 -0.56 2.58 5.74
CA VAL A 42 0.71 3.29 5.64
C VAL A 42 0.60 4.49 4.70
N PRO A 43 1.31 5.60 4.93
CA PRO A 43 1.31 6.73 4.02
C PRO A 43 1.86 6.34 2.65
N ALA A 44 1.14 6.67 1.58
CA ALA A 44 1.53 6.36 0.22
C ALA A 44 2.96 6.80 -0.16
N PRO A 45 3.48 7.97 0.29
CA PRO A 45 4.85 8.38 -0.02
C PRO A 45 5.93 7.44 0.52
N GLN A 46 5.62 6.63 1.54
CA GLN A 46 6.55 5.66 2.11
C GLN A 46 6.57 4.33 1.35
N CYS A 47 5.65 4.14 0.40
CA CYS A 47 5.57 2.94 -0.42
C CYS A 47 6.18 3.19 -1.79
N LYS A 48 7.04 2.27 -2.22
CA LYS A 48 7.61 2.28 -3.57
C LYS A 48 6.83 1.34 -4.47
N LYS A 49 6.27 1.84 -5.58
CA LYS A 49 5.59 0.99 -6.57
C LYS A 49 6.60 0.03 -7.20
N VAL A 50 6.21 -1.24 -7.29
CA VAL A 50 6.98 -2.31 -7.94
C VAL A 50 6.23 -2.69 -9.21
N GLU A 51 6.83 -2.43 -10.37
CA GLU A 51 6.31 -2.95 -11.64
C GLU A 51 6.62 -4.44 -11.74
N VAL A 52 5.57 -5.24 -11.89
CA VAL A 52 5.67 -6.68 -12.16
C VAL A 52 5.47 -6.85 -13.67
N TRP A 53 6.47 -7.42 -14.34
CA TRP A 53 6.51 -7.63 -15.79
C TRP A 53 5.76 -8.91 -16.19
#